data_AF-A0A291QWF7-F1
#
_entry.id   AF-A0A291QWF7-F1
#
_cell.length_a   1.000
_cell.length_b   1.000
_cell.length_c   1.000
_cell.angle_alpha   90.00
_cell.angle_beta   90.00
_cell.angle_gamma   90.00
#
_symmetry.space_group_name_H-M   'P 1'
#
loop_
_entity.id
_entity.type
_entity.pdbx_description
1 polymer ?
#
loop_
_entity_poly.entity_id
_entity_poly.type
_entity_poly.pdbx_seq_one_letter_code
_entity_poly.pdbx_strand_id
1 'polypeptide(L)'
;MNSANIARDFFVGDVICPNCKVLVQVTIPTGIRMQSSNLDYLEVGDFIHIPSMDEMESAGYKKLSQGEKHGLNLLEIWDCVSCNTVFHWAIVRIMKGYLRSIKAIQLDQDYLDECHFISEQAIMVAMSICGLPYLDFIDKDWITIIRQHL
;
A
#
# COMPACT_ATOMS: atom_id res chain seq x y z
N MET A 1 12.39 18.48 -26.29
CA MET A 1 12.55 17.70 -25.04
C MET A 1 11.28 17.88 -24.25
N ASN A 2 10.32 16.96 -24.42
CA ASN A 2 9.06 17.00 -23.68
C ASN A 2 9.34 16.53 -22.27
N SER A 3 9.12 17.40 -21.28
CA SER A 3 9.09 17.00 -19.87
C SER A 3 7.96 15.99 -19.75
N ALA A 4 8.30 14.71 -19.55
CA ALA A 4 7.31 13.70 -19.23
C ALA A 4 6.64 14.15 -17.92
N ASN A 5 5.37 14.54 -17.99
CA ASN A 5 4.52 14.67 -16.82
C ASN A 5 4.53 13.32 -16.12
N ILE A 6 5.30 13.19 -15.05
CA ILE A 6 5.18 12.08 -14.12
C ILE A 6 3.84 12.33 -13.43
N ALA A 7 2.78 11.71 -13.94
CA ALA A 7 1.51 11.62 -13.24
C ALA A 7 1.82 11.10 -11.83
N ARG A 8 1.36 11.82 -10.81
CA ARG A 8 1.69 11.54 -9.42
C ARG A 8 0.66 10.57 -8.86
N ASP A 9 1.18 9.54 -8.20
CA ASP A 9 0.46 8.34 -7.80
C ASP A 9 0.52 8.24 -6.26
N PHE A 10 -0.31 8.99 -5.51
CA PHE A 10 -0.34 8.91 -4.04
C PHE A 10 -1.76 8.72 -3.49
N PHE A 11 -1.91 7.82 -2.51
CA PHE A 11 -3.08 7.80 -1.64
C PHE A 11 -2.89 8.81 -0.50
N VAL A 12 -3.90 9.65 -0.28
CA VAL A 12 -3.91 10.65 0.80
C VAL A 12 -5.12 10.42 1.70
N GLY A 13 -4.89 10.46 3.01
CA GLY A 13 -5.97 10.37 3.98
C GLY A 13 -5.48 10.48 5.41
N ASP A 14 -6.43 10.66 6.33
CA ASP A 14 -6.13 10.78 7.75
C ASP A 14 -6.12 9.39 8.42
N VAL A 15 -5.06 9.10 9.16
CA VAL A 15 -4.92 7.87 9.94
C VAL A 15 -4.45 8.18 11.37
N ILE A 16 -4.87 7.36 12.33
CA ILE A 16 -4.38 7.45 13.71
C ILE A 16 -3.15 6.56 13.83
N CYS A 17 -2.01 7.14 14.21
CA CYS A 17 -0.78 6.37 14.42
C CYS A 17 -0.96 5.34 15.55
N PRO A 18 -0.65 4.05 15.33
CA PRO A 18 -0.80 3.04 16.37
C PRO A 18 0.22 3.23 17.50
N ASN A 19 1.36 3.89 17.25
CA ASN A 19 2.39 4.15 18.25
C ASN A 19 2.06 5.39 19.12
N CYS A 20 2.01 6.59 18.52
CA CYS A 20 1.83 7.84 19.27
C CYS A 20 0.38 8.31 19.42
N LYS A 21 -0.58 7.62 18.80
CA LYS A 21 -2.03 7.94 18.84
C LYS A 21 -2.42 9.31 18.26
N VAL A 22 -1.50 9.97 17.55
CA VAL A 22 -1.77 11.23 16.85
C VAL A 22 -2.46 10.95 15.51
N LEU A 23 -3.49 11.74 15.20
CA LEU A 23 -4.11 11.79 13.88
C LEU A 23 -3.15 12.51 12.93
N VAL A 24 -2.72 11.83 11.87
CA VAL A 24 -1.81 12.36 10.86
C VAL A 24 -2.40 12.16 9.48
N GLN A 25 -2.19 13.13 8.60
CA GLN A 25 -2.42 12.94 7.18
C GLN A 25 -1.23 12.16 6.61
N VAL A 26 -1.51 11.03 5.96
CA VAL A 26 -0.51 10.21 5.29
C VAL A 26 -0.55 10.42 3.79
N THR A 27 0.61 10.27 3.18
CA THR A 27 0.80 10.25 1.73
C THR A 27 1.52 8.97 1.39
N ILE A 28 0.79 8.00 0.85
CA ILE A 28 1.31 6.67 0.52
C ILE A 28 1.58 6.62 -0.98
N PRO A 29 2.83 6.45 -1.43
CA PRO A 29 3.12 6.27 -2.84
C PRO A 29 2.42 5.01 -3.35
N THR A 30 1.72 5.15 -4.47
CA THR A 30 1.21 4.04 -5.27
C THR A 30 1.91 4.04 -6.62
N GLY A 31 1.95 2.90 -7.31
CA GLY A 31 2.40 2.83 -8.71
C GLY A 31 1.23 2.80 -9.69
N ILE A 32 0.01 2.93 -9.19
CA ILE A 32 -1.20 2.81 -9.99
C ILE A 32 -1.41 4.11 -10.77
N ARG A 33 -1.06 4.09 -12.05
CA ARG A 33 -1.33 5.22 -12.96
C ARG A 33 -2.83 5.42 -13.14
N MET A 34 -3.34 6.55 -12.67
CA MET A 34 -4.77 6.82 -12.74
C MET A 34 -5.14 7.86 -13.80
N GLN A 35 -6.22 7.57 -14.53
CA GLN A 35 -6.98 8.58 -15.25
C GLN A 35 -7.92 9.31 -14.27
N SER A 36 -7.35 10.04 -13.32
CA SER A 36 -8.09 10.91 -12.39
C SER A 36 -8.19 12.33 -12.98
N SER A 37 -9.29 13.03 -12.71
CA SER A 37 -9.44 14.46 -13.04
C SER A 37 -8.66 15.38 -12.11
N ASN A 38 -8.33 14.92 -10.89
CA ASN A 38 -7.47 15.62 -9.93
C ASN A 38 -6.07 15.01 -10.01
N LEU A 39 -5.11 15.81 -10.49
CA LEU A 39 -3.85 15.33 -11.07
C LEU A 39 -2.75 14.97 -10.04
N ASP A 40 -2.98 15.14 -8.74
CA ASP A 40 -1.90 15.09 -7.74
C ASP A 40 -2.08 14.06 -6.61
N TYR A 41 -3.29 13.65 -6.25
CA TYR A 41 -3.55 12.75 -5.11
C TYR A 41 -4.94 12.09 -5.20
N LEU A 42 -5.09 10.95 -4.51
CA LEU A 42 -6.33 10.21 -4.35
C LEU A 42 -6.78 10.25 -2.89
N GLU A 43 -7.91 10.89 -2.65
CA GLU A 43 -8.52 11.00 -1.33
C GLU A 43 -9.71 10.07 -1.17
N VAL A 44 -10.09 9.81 0.08
CA VAL A 44 -11.29 9.03 0.39
C VAL A 44 -12.51 9.70 -0.23
N GLY A 45 -13.22 8.95 -1.07
CA GLY A 45 -14.36 9.43 -1.85
C GLY A 45 -14.08 9.54 -3.35
N ASP A 46 -12.81 9.59 -3.75
CA ASP A 46 -12.44 9.71 -5.16
C ASP A 46 -12.75 8.43 -5.95
N PHE A 47 -13.15 8.63 -7.21
CA PHE A 47 -13.35 7.55 -8.16
C PHE A 47 -11.99 7.07 -8.70
N ILE A 48 -11.83 5.75 -8.73
CA ILE A 48 -10.65 5.03 -9.15
C ILE A 48 -11.08 3.94 -10.11
N HIS A 49 -10.47 3.92 -11.31
CA HIS A 49 -10.55 2.73 -12.15
C HIS A 49 -9.82 1.59 -11.45
N ILE A 50 -10.52 0.49 -11.16
CA ILE A 50 -9.91 -0.69 -10.54
C ILE A 50 -8.96 -1.30 -11.58
N PRO A 51 -7.64 -1.34 -11.32
CA PRO A 51 -6.69 -1.88 -12.28
C PRO A 51 -6.88 -3.39 -12.45
N SER A 52 -6.52 -3.89 -13.63
CA SER A 52 -6.34 -5.32 -13.88
C SER A 52 -5.17 -5.89 -13.06
N MET A 53 -5.07 -7.21 -12.97
CA MET A 53 -3.97 -7.87 -12.24
C MET A 53 -2.60 -7.49 -12.82
N ASP A 54 -2.46 -7.49 -14.14
CA ASP A 54 -1.20 -7.15 -14.82
C ASP A 54 -0.80 -5.68 -14.57
N GLU A 55 -1.77 -4.77 -14.49
CA GLU A 55 -1.54 -3.37 -14.13
C GLU A 55 -1.11 -3.23 -12.67
N MET A 56 -1.70 -4.00 -11.75
CA MET A 56 -1.28 -4.03 -10.34
C MET A 56 0.16 -4.52 -10.20
N GLU A 57 0.52 -5.62 -10.87
CA GLU A 57 1.90 -6.15 -10.84
C GLU A 57 2.89 -5.15 -11.44
N SER A 58 2.54 -4.52 -12.57
CA SER A 58 3.36 -3.48 -13.20
C SER A 58 3.50 -2.22 -12.33
N ALA A 59 2.56 -1.99 -11.42
CA ALA A 59 2.56 -0.91 -10.44
C ALA A 59 3.38 -1.22 -9.18
N GLY A 60 4.07 -2.37 -9.12
CA GLY A 60 4.89 -2.77 -7.98
C GLY A 60 4.07 -3.35 -6.82
N TYR A 61 2.98 -4.06 -7.14
CA TYR A 61 2.22 -4.83 -6.15
C TYR A 61 2.40 -6.32 -6.37
N LYS A 62 2.57 -7.07 -5.28
CA LYS A 62 2.46 -8.52 -5.30
C LYS A 62 1.08 -8.97 -4.88
N LYS A 63 0.58 -9.99 -5.58
CA LYS A 63 -0.72 -10.60 -5.30
C LYS A 63 -0.66 -11.47 -4.04
N LEU A 64 -1.62 -11.30 -3.14
CA LEU A 64 -1.83 -12.13 -1.95
C LEU A 64 -2.97 -13.14 -2.15
N SER A 65 -4.07 -12.68 -2.75
CA SER A 65 -5.27 -13.49 -2.98
C SER A 65 -5.97 -13.08 -4.28
N GLN A 66 -7.00 -13.83 -4.71
CA GLN A 66 -7.83 -13.39 -5.82
C GLN A 66 -8.75 -12.26 -5.34
N GLY A 67 -8.55 -11.06 -5.88
CA GLY A 67 -9.44 -9.94 -5.58
C GLY A 67 -10.88 -10.19 -6.02
N GLU A 68 -11.82 -9.55 -5.34
CA GLU A 68 -13.23 -9.58 -5.74
C GLU A 68 -13.49 -8.70 -6.97
N LYS A 69 -14.46 -9.09 -7.80
CA LYS A 69 -14.83 -8.36 -9.04
C LYS A 69 -15.18 -6.87 -8.82
N HIS A 70 -15.51 -6.47 -7.58
CA HIS A 70 -15.95 -5.12 -7.25
C HIS A 70 -15.18 -4.47 -6.11
N GLY A 71 -14.08 -5.06 -5.66
CA GLY A 71 -13.35 -4.58 -4.48
C GLY A 71 -11.86 -4.89 -4.53
N LEU A 72 -11.06 -3.97 -4.02
CA LEU A 72 -9.62 -4.10 -3.91
C LEU A 72 -9.17 -3.70 -2.50
N ASN A 73 -8.55 -4.62 -1.79
CA ASN A 73 -7.88 -4.34 -0.52
C ASN A 73 -6.37 -4.38 -0.79
N LEU A 74 -5.71 -3.25 -0.58
CA LEU A 74 -4.27 -3.11 -0.73
C LEU A 74 -3.65 -2.98 0.65
N LEU A 75 -2.58 -3.74 0.87
CA LEU A 75 -1.74 -3.64 2.04
C LEU A 75 -0.55 -2.73 1.72
N GLU A 76 -0.46 -1.63 2.45
CA GLU A 76 0.52 -0.57 2.25
C GLU A 76 1.34 -0.34 3.51
N ILE A 77 2.49 0.28 3.34
CA ILE A 77 3.29 0.80 4.45
C ILE A 77 3.33 2.32 4.43
N TRP A 78 3.51 2.91 5.61
CA TRP A 78 3.60 4.36 5.78
C TRP A 78 4.46 4.71 7.00
N ASP A 79 5.00 5.93 7.01
CA ASP A 79 5.83 6.43 8.10
C ASP A 79 5.11 7.53 8.87
N CYS A 80 5.16 7.47 10.20
CA CYS A 80 4.54 8.49 11.03
C CYS A 80 5.45 9.70 11.22
N VAL A 81 5.10 10.81 10.59
CA VAL A 81 5.82 12.09 10.72
C VAL A 81 5.78 12.69 12.13
N SER A 82 4.84 12.27 12.97
CA SER A 82 4.72 12.80 14.34
C SER A 82 5.69 12.14 15.32
N CYS A 83 5.94 10.83 15.20
CA CYS A 83 6.82 10.09 16.12
C CYS A 83 8.03 9.43 15.45
N ASN A 84 8.22 9.64 14.14
CA ASN A 84 9.28 9.08 13.31
C ASN A 84 9.35 7.55 13.30
N THR A 85 8.29 6.87 13.74
CA THR A 85 8.18 5.43 13.57
C THR A 85 7.91 5.13 12.10
N VAL A 86 8.76 4.29 11.52
CA VAL A 86 8.70 3.89 10.12
C VAL A 86 7.96 2.56 9.95
N PHE A 87 7.49 2.30 8.73
CA PHE A 87 6.92 1.02 8.32
C PHE A 87 5.68 0.59 9.11
N HIS A 88 4.80 1.54 9.45
CA HIS A 88 3.45 1.19 9.89
C HIS A 88 2.65 0.58 8.74
N TRP A 89 1.72 -0.31 9.08
CA TRP A 89 0.82 -0.90 8.11
C TRP A 89 -0.44 -0.07 7.93
N ALA A 90 -0.95 -0.03 6.70
CA ALA A 90 -2.26 0.50 6.39
C ALA A 90 -2.98 -0.40 5.39
N ILE A 91 -4.30 -0.50 5.54
CA ILE A 91 -5.18 -1.08 4.53
C ILE A 91 -5.85 0.04 3.74
N VAL A 92 -5.69 0.00 2.42
CA VAL A 92 -6.38 0.87 1.47
C VAL A 92 -7.49 0.05 0.82
N ARG A 93 -8.74 0.50 0.96
CA ARG A 93 -9.91 -0.20 0.44
C ARG A 93 -10.55 0.58 -0.69
N ILE A 94 -10.64 -0.05 -1.86
CA ILE A 94 -11.33 0.47 -3.03
C ILE A 94 -12.57 -0.40 -3.24
N MET A 95 -13.76 0.20 -3.27
CA MET A 95 -15.01 -0.55 -3.45
C MET A 95 -15.90 0.12 -4.50
N LYS A 96 -16.33 -0.67 -5.48
CA LYS A 96 -17.14 -0.22 -6.63
C LYS A 96 -16.47 0.94 -7.38
N GLY A 97 -15.14 0.91 -7.46
CA GLY A 97 -14.33 1.95 -8.10
C GLY A 97 -14.20 3.24 -7.29
N TYR A 98 -14.34 3.22 -5.98
CA TYR A 98 -14.12 4.40 -5.14
C TYR A 98 -13.16 4.09 -4.01
N LEU A 99 -12.24 5.00 -3.71
CA LEU A 99 -11.41 4.93 -2.50
C LEU A 99 -12.31 5.10 -1.27
N ARG A 100 -12.51 4.04 -0.49
CA ARG A 100 -13.44 4.05 0.66
C ARG A 100 -12.75 4.35 1.97
N SER A 101 -11.53 3.90 2.14
CA SER A 101 -10.80 4.13 3.39
C SER A 101 -9.32 3.88 3.22
N ILE A 102 -8.53 4.63 3.97
CA ILE A 102 -7.15 4.33 4.35
C ILE A 102 -7.17 4.19 5.87
N LYS A 103 -6.71 3.06 6.40
CA LYS A 103 -6.72 2.81 7.84
C LYS A 103 -5.40 2.22 8.28
N ALA A 104 -4.80 2.79 9.32
CA ALA A 104 -3.70 2.15 10.02
C ALA A 104 -4.20 0.85 10.67
N ILE A 105 -3.40 -0.20 10.55
CA ILE A 105 -3.70 -1.52 11.13
C ILE A 105 -2.49 -2.04 11.89
N GLN A 106 -2.74 -2.94 12.84
CA GLN A 106 -1.72 -3.86 13.31
C GLN A 106 -1.81 -5.08 12.40
N LEU A 107 -0.74 -5.38 11.65
CA LEU A 107 -0.77 -6.52 10.73
C LEU A 107 -0.84 -7.82 11.53
N ASP A 108 -1.78 -8.66 11.15
CA ASP A 108 -1.95 -10.03 11.60
C ASP A 108 -2.35 -10.91 10.41
N GLN A 109 -2.54 -12.20 10.66
CA GLN A 109 -2.88 -13.18 9.63
C GLN A 109 -4.24 -12.87 8.98
N ASP A 110 -5.22 -12.37 9.74
CA ASP A 110 -6.56 -12.06 9.26
C ASP A 110 -6.52 -10.90 8.25
N TYR A 111 -5.79 -9.82 8.55
CA TYR A 111 -5.62 -8.70 7.62
C TYR A 111 -4.87 -9.10 6.37
N LEU A 112 -3.84 -9.95 6.50
CA LEU A 112 -3.08 -10.41 5.36
C LEU A 112 -3.95 -11.24 4.39
N ASP A 113 -4.86 -12.06 4.92
CA ASP A 113 -5.78 -12.86 4.12
C ASP A 113 -6.97 -12.04 3.58
N GLU A 114 -7.36 -10.94 4.25
CA GLU A 114 -8.33 -9.96 3.74
C GLU A 114 -7.77 -9.14 2.56
N CYS A 115 -6.44 -8.99 2.46
CA CYS A 115 -5.81 -8.20 1.43
C CYS A 115 -5.66 -8.98 0.11
N HIS A 116 -5.85 -8.26 -1.00
CA HIS A 116 -5.71 -8.82 -2.34
C HIS A 116 -4.29 -8.60 -2.88
N PHE A 117 -3.68 -7.47 -2.53
CA PHE A 117 -2.34 -7.10 -2.96
C PHE A 117 -1.56 -6.47 -1.81
N ILE A 118 -0.24 -6.56 -1.88
CA ILE A 118 0.71 -5.91 -0.98
C ILE A 118 1.73 -5.14 -1.82
N SER A 119 2.04 -3.91 -1.43
CA SER A 119 3.06 -3.10 -2.10
C SER A 119 4.45 -3.72 -1.95
N GLU A 120 5.26 -3.69 -3.01
CA GLU A 120 6.64 -4.19 -2.98
C GLU A 120 7.51 -3.45 -1.97
N GLN A 121 7.13 -2.24 -1.55
CA GLN A 121 7.79 -1.50 -0.48
C GLN A 121 7.79 -2.28 0.85
N ALA A 122 6.84 -3.20 1.05
CA ALA A 122 6.81 -4.12 2.19
C ALA A 122 8.05 -5.02 2.30
N ILE A 123 8.86 -5.16 1.24
CA ILE A 123 10.16 -5.83 1.31
C ILE A 123 11.06 -5.23 2.40
N MET A 124 10.94 -3.91 2.66
CA MET A 124 11.70 -3.24 3.72
C MET A 124 11.33 -3.76 5.12
N VAL A 125 10.06 -4.15 5.33
CA VAL A 125 9.62 -4.76 6.58
C VAL A 125 10.22 -6.15 6.73
N ALA A 126 10.17 -6.97 5.66
CA ALA A 126 10.77 -8.31 5.68
C ALA A 126 12.29 -8.26 5.94
N MET A 127 12.99 -7.30 5.34
CA MET A 127 14.41 -7.04 5.61
C MET A 127 14.66 -6.67 7.06
N SER A 128 13.83 -5.80 7.64
CA SER A 128 13.92 -5.39 9.04
C SER A 128 13.73 -6.58 9.99
N ILE A 129 12.77 -7.47 9.69
CA ILE A 129 12.52 -8.70 10.47
C ILE A 129 13.73 -9.65 10.43
N CYS A 130 14.29 -9.90 9.25
CA CYS A 130 15.37 -10.88 9.09
C CYS A 130 16.78 -10.32 9.33
N GLY A 131 16.94 -9.00 9.40
CA GLY A 131 18.25 -8.35 9.51
C GLY A 131 19.18 -8.57 8.31
N LEU A 132 18.62 -8.80 7.11
CA LEU A 132 19.40 -9.00 5.88
C LEU A 132 19.35 -7.76 4.97
N PRO A 133 20.41 -7.49 4.20
CA PRO A 133 20.42 -6.41 3.22
C PRO A 133 19.52 -6.72 2.02
N TYR A 134 19.14 -5.67 1.27
CA TYR A 134 18.21 -5.75 0.14
C TYR A 134 18.65 -6.75 -0.93
N LEU A 135 19.96 -6.78 -1.25
CA LEU A 135 20.51 -7.66 -2.29
C LEU A 135 20.28 -9.15 -2.00
N ASP A 136 20.19 -9.52 -0.72
CA ASP A 136 19.94 -10.90 -0.30
C ASP A 136 18.43 -11.26 -0.30
N PHE A 137 17.58 -10.31 -0.70
CA PHE A 137 16.11 -10.39 -0.68
C PHE A 137 15.44 -10.28 -2.05
N ILE A 138 16.16 -9.83 -3.08
CA ILE A 138 15.61 -9.58 -4.43
C ILE A 138 14.84 -10.80 -4.98
N ASP A 139 15.38 -12.00 -4.79
CA ASP A 139 14.80 -13.24 -5.30
C ASP A 139 14.06 -14.06 -4.22
N LYS A 140 13.88 -13.50 -3.02
CA LYS A 140 13.22 -14.22 -1.93
C LYS A 140 11.71 -13.98 -1.95
N ASP A 141 10.99 -15.02 -1.53
CA ASP A 141 9.58 -14.91 -1.20
C ASP A 141 9.41 -14.20 0.16
N TRP A 142 9.53 -12.87 0.12
CA TRP A 142 9.40 -12.01 1.29
C TRP A 142 7.99 -12.02 1.88
N ILE A 143 6.96 -12.43 1.12
CA ILE A 143 5.60 -12.59 1.64
C ILE A 143 5.55 -13.78 2.61
N THR A 144 6.17 -14.90 2.24
CA THR A 144 6.31 -16.05 3.14
C THR A 144 7.06 -15.70 4.42
N ILE A 145 8.10 -14.86 4.32
CA ILE A 145 8.84 -14.38 5.49
C ILE A 145 7.94 -13.55 6.42
N ILE A 146 7.16 -12.60 5.87
CA ILE A 146 6.21 -11.81 6.66
C ILE A 146 5.21 -12.75 7.35
N ARG A 147 4.60 -13.69 6.61
CA ARG A 147 3.64 -14.67 7.15
C ARG A 147 4.18 -15.47 8.33
N GLN A 148 5.45 -15.85 8.31
CA GLN A 148 6.07 -16.64 9.39
C GLN A 148 6.30 -15.85 10.68
N HIS A 149 6.17 -14.52 10.65
CA HIS A 149 6.45 -13.62 11.77
C HIS A 149 5.22 -12.81 12.22
N LEU A 150 4.03 -13.16 11.73
CA LEU A 150 2.73 -12.70 12.24
C LEU A 150 2.22 -13.66 13.33
#